data_AF-A0A367QJQ6-F1
#
_entry.id   AF-A0A367QJQ6-F1
#
_cell.length_a   1.000
_cell.length_b   1.000
_cell.length_c   1.000
_cell.angle_alpha   90.00
_cell.angle_beta   90.00
_cell.angle_gamma   90.00
#
_symmetry.space_group_name_H-M   'P 1'
#
loop_
_entity.id
_entity.type
_entity.pdbx_description
1 polymer ?
#
loop_
_entity_poly.entity_id
_entity_poly.type
_entity_poly.pdbx_seq_one_letter_code
_entity_poly.pdbx_strand_id
1 'polypeptide(L)'
;MTTIKDLKQQAANLGLTNEHVKTFGKLSAKTTWQAAIDAHLATTEPVETIALLPNPWDGDVKTTQPATSEQPVLPVYQLCLPMGLEPVEPSPEPQPEPLTATPPTLAVLLIVAFMVLFCHVLTTVKDIYLLVRSAIARRRNESQRRQQWYSDLRQLMTTV
;
A
#
# COMPACT_ATOMS: atom_id res chain seq x y z
N MET A 1 -9.17 0.40 4.02
CA MET A 1 -8.35 -0.46 3.14
C MET A 1 -8.08 0.32 1.87
N THR A 2 -6.84 0.72 1.59
CA THR A 2 -6.50 1.39 0.32
C THR A 2 -6.63 0.39 -0.84
N THR A 3 -7.39 0.73 -1.87
CA THR A 3 -7.55 -0.12 -3.06
C THR A 3 -6.47 0.20 -4.08
N ILE A 4 -6.25 -0.70 -5.05
CA ILE A 4 -5.30 -0.43 -6.15
C ILE A 4 -5.73 0.75 -7.02
N LYS A 5 -7.04 1.06 -7.07
CA LYS A 5 -7.55 2.24 -7.78
C LYS A 5 -7.12 3.53 -7.07
N ASP A 6 -7.16 3.54 -5.74
CA ASP A 6 -6.72 4.69 -4.94
C ASP A 6 -5.22 4.94 -5.11
N LEU A 7 -4.40 3.89 -5.12
CA LEU A 7 -2.95 4.03 -5.34
C LEU A 7 -2.62 4.50 -6.76
N LYS A 8 -3.34 4.01 -7.78
CA LYS A 8 -3.18 4.49 -9.16
C LYS A 8 -3.52 5.96 -9.29
N GLN A 9 -4.60 6.40 -8.64
CA GLN A 9 -4.99 7.80 -8.62
C GLN A 9 -3.95 8.65 -7.88
N GLN A 10 -3.44 8.17 -6.75
CA GLN A 10 -2.39 8.86 -5.98
C GLN A 10 -1.10 8.99 -6.79
N ALA A 11 -0.66 7.92 -7.46
CA ALA A 11 0.49 7.96 -8.36
C ALA A 11 0.28 8.94 -9.53
N ALA A 12 -0.90 8.96 -10.13
CA ALA A 12 -1.24 9.92 -11.19
C ALA A 12 -1.19 11.38 -10.68
N ASN A 13 -1.69 11.64 -9.47
CA ASN A 13 -1.62 12.96 -8.84
C ASN A 13 -0.18 13.40 -8.53
N LEU A 14 0.72 12.44 -8.27
CA LEU A 14 2.15 12.67 -8.06
C LEU A 14 2.95 12.76 -9.37
N GLY A 15 2.29 12.68 -10.54
CA GLY A 15 2.94 12.71 -11.85
C GLY A 15 3.68 11.41 -12.21
N LEU A 16 3.45 10.32 -11.48
CA LEU A 16 4.08 9.03 -11.72
C LEU A 16 3.51 8.37 -12.97
N THR A 17 4.38 8.09 -13.95
CA THR A 17 3.99 7.40 -15.18
C THR A 17 3.94 5.89 -14.97
N ASN A 18 3.08 5.20 -15.74
CA ASN A 18 3.00 3.74 -15.72
C ASN A 18 4.36 3.08 -16.04
N GLU A 19 5.18 3.69 -16.89
CA GLU A 19 6.50 3.19 -17.25
C GLU A 19 7.47 3.22 -16.06
N HIS A 20 7.39 4.27 -15.23
CA HIS A 20 8.15 4.32 -13.99
C HIS A 20 7.69 3.25 -13.00
N VAL A 21 6.38 3.02 -12.87
CA VAL A 21 5.85 1.99 -11.95
C VAL A 21 6.20 0.57 -12.40
N LYS A 22 6.37 0.32 -13.71
CA LYS A 22 6.82 -0.98 -14.23
C LYS A 22 8.21 -1.39 -13.77
N THR A 23 9.10 -0.44 -13.44
CA THR A 23 10.44 -0.77 -12.94
C THR A 23 10.37 -1.43 -11.55
N PHE A 24 9.29 -1.18 -10.80
CA PHE A 24 9.01 -1.78 -9.50
C PHE A 24 8.22 -3.11 -9.61
N GLY A 25 7.84 -3.54 -10.82
CA GLY A 25 7.20 -4.83 -11.08
C GLY A 25 5.84 -4.76 -11.77
N LYS A 26 4.91 -5.64 -11.38
CA LYS A 26 3.62 -5.84 -12.09
C LYS A 26 2.61 -4.73 -11.73
N LEU A 27 2.08 -4.03 -12.74
CA LEU A 27 1.07 -2.96 -12.59
C LEU A 27 -0.29 -3.42 -12.03
N SER A 28 -0.52 -4.72 -11.90
CA SER A 28 -1.71 -5.29 -11.26
C SER A 28 -1.53 -5.53 -9.76
N ALA A 29 -0.29 -5.44 -9.25
CA ALA A 29 0.02 -5.68 -7.84
C ALA A 29 -0.07 -4.37 -7.04
N LYS A 30 -0.83 -4.41 -5.93
CA LYS A 30 -0.96 -3.26 -5.02
C LYS A 30 0.40 -2.81 -4.46
N THR A 31 1.28 -3.77 -4.14
CA THR A 31 2.61 -3.53 -3.57
C THR A 31 3.52 -2.77 -4.51
N THR A 32 3.46 -3.05 -5.82
CA THR A 32 4.24 -2.34 -6.84
C THR A 32 3.88 -0.85 -6.91
N TRP A 33 2.60 -0.52 -6.84
CA TRP A 33 2.15 0.89 -6.81
C TRP A 33 2.56 1.60 -5.54
N GLN A 34 2.46 0.94 -4.39
CA GLN A 34 2.88 1.52 -3.12
C GLN A 34 4.39 1.80 -3.12
N ALA A 35 5.21 0.83 -3.54
CA ALA A 35 6.67 0.98 -3.58
C ALA A 35 7.12 2.12 -4.52
N ALA A 36 6.45 2.29 -5.66
CA ALA A 36 6.75 3.38 -6.58
C ALA A 36 6.39 4.75 -5.99
N ILE A 37 5.26 4.86 -5.29
CA ILE A 37 4.86 6.09 -4.58
C ILE A 37 5.85 6.40 -3.46
N ASP A 38 6.20 5.40 -2.65
CA ASP A 38 7.13 5.56 -1.52
C ASP A 38 8.51 5.99 -2.01
N ALA A 39 9.01 5.39 -3.10
CA ALA A 39 10.27 5.77 -3.72
C ALA A 39 10.24 7.21 -4.28
N HIS A 40 9.12 7.63 -4.88
CA HIS A 40 8.98 8.99 -5.39
C HIS A 40 8.90 10.02 -4.26
N LEU A 41 8.19 9.72 -3.18
CA LEU A 41 8.13 10.56 -1.99
C LEU A 41 9.52 10.68 -1.33
N ALA A 42 10.25 9.56 -1.22
CA ALA A 42 11.62 9.55 -0.73
C ALA A 42 12.59 10.33 -1.63
N THR A 43 12.32 10.42 -2.94
CA THR A 43 13.11 11.22 -3.89
C THR A 43 12.74 12.71 -3.85
N THR A 44 11.52 13.05 -3.41
CA THR A 44 11.01 14.43 -3.37
C THR A 44 11.29 15.13 -2.03
N GLU A 45 11.81 14.42 -1.02
CA GLU A 45 12.33 15.03 0.21
C GLU A 45 13.86 15.20 0.14
N PRO A 46 14.39 16.38 -0.23
CA PRO A 46 15.72 16.74 0.19
C PRO A 46 15.65 17.19 1.67
N VAL A 47 16.21 16.37 2.56
CA VAL A 47 16.98 16.80 3.75
C VAL A 47 16.33 17.90 4.59
N GLU A 48 15.56 17.56 5.62
CA GLU A 48 15.62 18.29 6.91
C GLU A 48 15.31 17.34 8.09
N THR A 49 16.25 17.30 9.04
CA THR A 49 16.10 16.75 10.40
C THR A 49 16.35 15.24 10.60
N ILE A 50 17.61 14.83 10.49
CA ILE A 50 18.22 14.05 11.59
C ILE A 50 19.51 14.77 11.99
N ALA A 51 19.37 15.68 12.96
CA ALA A 51 20.49 16.22 13.73
C ALA A 51 20.24 15.89 15.22
N LEU A 52 21.07 14.98 15.74
CA LEU A 52 21.45 14.72 17.14
C LEU A 52 22.35 13.46 17.08
N LEU A 53 23.66 13.38 17.32
CA LEU A 53 24.76 14.27 17.74
C LEU A 53 26.05 13.36 17.76
N PRO A 54 27.28 13.78 18.13
CA PRO A 54 28.32 14.51 17.38
C PRO A 54 29.64 13.72 17.07
N ASN A 55 30.34 14.11 15.98
CA ASN A 55 31.80 14.21 15.63
C ASN A 55 32.86 13.22 16.19
N PRO A 56 34.11 13.10 15.63
CA PRO A 56 34.77 13.89 14.57
C PRO A 56 35.51 13.04 13.50
N TRP A 57 35.98 13.66 12.42
CA TRP A 57 37.29 13.51 11.76
C TRP A 57 37.16 14.04 10.33
N ASP A 58 37.97 15.04 10.07
CA ASP A 58 38.00 15.97 8.94
C ASP A 58 38.08 15.33 7.55
N GLY A 59 37.64 16.10 6.55
CA GLY A 59 37.98 15.82 5.17
C GLY A 59 37.15 16.60 4.16
N ASP A 60 37.64 17.79 3.82
CA ASP A 60 37.17 18.72 2.81
C ASP A 60 36.67 18.17 1.46
N VAL A 61 35.93 19.04 0.77
CA VAL A 61 36.00 19.36 -0.68
C VAL A 61 34.66 19.27 -1.43
N LYS A 62 33.98 20.43 -1.49
CA LYS A 62 33.71 21.25 -2.69
C LYS A 62 32.92 20.61 -3.85
N THR A 63 31.69 21.10 -4.00
CA THR A 63 30.97 21.51 -5.24
C THR A 63 31.65 21.19 -6.57
N THR A 64 30.92 20.58 -7.52
CA THR A 64 30.66 21.05 -8.92
C THR A 64 29.94 19.94 -9.73
N GLN A 65 28.66 20.14 -10.08
CA GLN A 65 28.07 19.69 -11.35
C GLN A 65 28.48 20.71 -12.44
N PRO A 66 28.51 20.43 -13.77
CA PRO A 66 27.50 19.68 -14.54
C PRO A 66 28.04 18.92 -15.81
N ALA A 67 27.11 18.45 -16.66
CA ALA A 67 27.28 18.10 -18.10
C ALA A 67 27.98 16.76 -18.40
N THR A 68 27.79 16.02 -19.49
CA THR A 68 26.88 15.98 -20.66
C THR A 68 27.38 14.79 -21.50
N SER A 69 26.45 14.04 -22.11
CA SER A 69 26.62 13.28 -23.37
C SER A 69 27.52 12.01 -23.44
N GLU A 70 26.95 11.06 -24.19
CA GLU A 70 27.57 10.05 -25.05
C GLU A 70 28.11 8.71 -24.48
N GLN A 71 27.40 7.64 -24.88
CA GLN A 71 27.77 6.22 -25.05
C GLN A 71 29.07 6.02 -25.90
N PRO A 72 29.54 4.80 -26.28
CA PRO A 72 29.33 3.40 -25.84
C PRO A 72 30.65 2.54 -25.72
N VAL A 73 30.49 1.21 -25.56
CA VAL A 73 31.32 0.07 -26.07
C VAL A 73 32.15 -0.75 -25.05
N LEU A 74 31.82 -2.06 -25.05
CA LEU A 74 32.46 -3.29 -24.54
C LEU A 74 33.99 -3.41 -24.87
N PRO A 75 34.82 -4.37 -24.36
CA PRO A 75 34.48 -5.79 -24.21
C PRO A 75 35.16 -6.67 -23.13
N VAL A 76 34.60 -7.87 -23.08
CA VAL A 76 34.94 -9.11 -22.38
C VAL A 76 36.27 -9.71 -22.86
N TYR A 77 37.13 -10.16 -21.95
CA TYR A 77 38.26 -11.06 -22.27
C TYR A 77 38.15 -12.40 -21.53
N GLN A 78 38.35 -13.47 -22.31
CA GLN A 78 38.40 -14.88 -21.93
C GLN A 78 39.60 -15.24 -21.02
N LEU A 79 39.47 -16.34 -20.26
CA LEU A 79 40.62 -17.16 -19.85
C LEU A 79 40.34 -18.66 -20.02
N CYS A 80 41.36 -19.36 -20.50
CA CYS A 80 41.43 -20.65 -21.20
C CYS A 80 41.02 -21.94 -20.45
N LEU A 81 40.65 -22.97 -21.22
CA LEU A 81 40.74 -24.41 -20.87
C LEU A 81 42.16 -24.96 -21.13
N PRO A 82 42.54 -26.08 -20.48
CA PRO A 82 42.97 -27.27 -21.24
C PRO A 82 42.38 -28.61 -20.75
N MET A 83 42.38 -29.60 -21.65
CA MET A 83 41.78 -30.95 -21.56
C MET A 83 42.31 -31.87 -20.45
N GLY A 84 41.43 -32.78 -19.99
CA GLY A 84 41.77 -34.10 -19.42
C GLY A 84 40.56 -35.06 -19.51
N LEU A 85 40.68 -36.12 -20.30
CA LEU A 85 39.87 -37.36 -20.30
C LEU A 85 40.21 -38.15 -19.01
N GLU A 86 39.40 -38.96 -18.30
CA GLU A 86 38.28 -39.89 -18.57
C GLU A 86 37.73 -40.41 -17.18
N PRO A 87 36.91 -41.51 -17.03
CA PRO A 87 35.44 -41.63 -16.93
C PRO A 87 34.87 -42.19 -15.57
N VAL A 88 33.54 -42.45 -15.50
CA VAL A 88 32.73 -43.18 -14.44
C VAL A 88 32.25 -42.28 -13.28
N GLU A 89 30.99 -42.15 -12.83
CA GLU A 89 29.77 -43.00 -12.67
C GLU A 89 28.51 -42.06 -12.57
N PRO A 90 27.24 -42.56 -12.62
CA PRO A 90 26.02 -41.73 -12.64
C PRO A 90 25.40 -41.50 -11.23
N SER A 91 24.50 -40.50 -11.13
CA SER A 91 23.45 -40.28 -10.09
C SER A 91 23.75 -39.26 -8.97
N PRO A 92 22.77 -38.53 -8.36
CA PRO A 92 21.32 -38.41 -8.66
C PRO A 92 20.81 -36.97 -8.89
N GLU A 93 19.55 -36.91 -9.34
CA GLU A 93 18.63 -35.77 -9.42
C GLU A 93 18.68 -34.73 -8.27
N PRO A 94 18.48 -33.42 -8.56
CA PRO A 94 18.13 -32.46 -7.53
C PRO A 94 16.73 -32.74 -6.98
N GLN A 95 16.66 -33.06 -5.68
CA GLN A 95 15.40 -33.22 -4.93
C GLN A 95 14.53 -31.95 -5.00
N PRO A 96 13.20 -32.07 -5.15
CA PRO A 96 12.27 -30.97 -4.93
C PRO A 96 12.22 -30.60 -3.44
N GLU A 97 12.33 -29.31 -3.15
CA GLU A 97 12.17 -28.75 -1.81
C GLU A 97 10.82 -29.16 -1.17
N PRO A 98 10.79 -29.51 0.12
CA PRO A 98 9.56 -29.88 0.80
C PRO A 98 8.65 -28.66 0.93
N LEU A 99 7.46 -28.76 0.34
CA LEU A 99 6.33 -27.86 0.60
C LEU A 99 6.19 -27.67 2.11
N THR A 100 6.40 -26.44 2.57
CA THR A 100 6.27 -26.05 3.98
C THR A 100 4.82 -26.25 4.42
N ALA A 101 4.53 -27.45 4.93
CA ALA A 101 3.24 -27.77 5.55
C ALA A 101 3.12 -26.93 6.82
N THR A 102 2.29 -25.87 6.76
CA THR A 102 1.97 -25.05 7.93
C THR A 102 1.37 -25.95 9.01
N PRO A 103 1.89 -25.97 10.23
CA PRO A 103 1.38 -26.85 11.27
C PRO A 103 -0.11 -26.53 11.54
N PRO A 104 -0.98 -27.56 11.70
CA PRO A 104 -2.43 -27.39 11.81
C PRO A 104 -2.83 -26.43 12.94
N THR A 105 -1.99 -26.32 13.97
CA THR A 105 -2.15 -25.41 15.10
C THR A 105 -2.16 -23.94 14.69
N LEU A 106 -1.30 -23.52 13.75
CA LEU A 106 -1.28 -22.13 13.27
C LEU A 106 -2.53 -21.83 12.43
N ALA A 107 -2.98 -22.77 11.61
CA ALA A 107 -4.21 -22.61 10.82
C ALA A 107 -5.44 -22.44 11.74
N VAL A 108 -5.54 -23.23 12.81
CA VAL A 108 -6.63 -23.11 13.79
C VAL A 108 -6.58 -21.77 14.53
N LEU A 109 -5.39 -21.33 14.96
CA LEU A 109 -5.23 -20.03 15.63
C LEU A 109 -5.60 -18.87 14.72
N LEU A 110 -5.22 -18.93 13.44
CA LEU A 110 -5.62 -17.93 12.46
C LEU A 110 -7.13 -17.89 12.27
N ILE A 111 -7.79 -19.06 12.14
CA ILE A 111 -9.25 -19.13 12.02
C ILE A 111 -9.93 -18.52 13.24
N VAL A 112 -9.48 -18.86 14.45
CA VAL A 112 -10.03 -18.30 15.69
C VAL A 112 -9.81 -16.79 15.75
N ALA A 113 -8.62 -16.31 15.41
CA ALA A 113 -8.32 -14.87 15.35
C ALA A 113 -9.22 -14.14 14.33
N PHE A 114 -9.41 -14.72 13.15
CA PHE A 114 -10.33 -14.18 12.14
C PHE A 114 -11.77 -14.15 12.63
N MET A 115 -12.25 -15.19 13.30
CA MET A 115 -13.60 -15.24 13.86
C MET A 115 -13.79 -14.16 14.93
N VAL A 116 -12.82 -13.97 15.82
CA VAL A 116 -12.88 -12.92 16.86
C VAL A 116 -12.88 -11.53 16.23
N LEU A 117 -11.98 -11.27 15.27
CA LEU A 117 -11.93 -9.99 14.55
C LEU A 117 -13.24 -9.73 13.80
N PHE A 118 -13.77 -10.75 13.11
CA PHE A 118 -15.02 -10.64 12.39
C PHE A 118 -16.20 -10.35 13.33
N CYS A 119 -16.30 -11.04 14.46
CA CYS A 119 -17.30 -10.74 15.48
C CYS A 119 -17.19 -9.29 15.96
N HIS A 120 -15.98 -8.80 16.21
CA HIS A 120 -15.76 -7.43 16.68
C HIS A 120 -16.14 -6.38 15.62
N VAL A 121 -15.85 -6.65 14.35
CA VAL A 121 -16.29 -5.82 13.23
C VAL A 121 -17.82 -5.84 13.11
N LEU A 122 -18.46 -6.99 13.26
CA LEU A 122 -19.92 -7.07 13.20
C LEU A 122 -20.59 -6.31 14.35
N THR A 123 -20.05 -6.37 15.57
CA THR A 123 -20.60 -5.61 16.71
C THR A 123 -20.46 -4.10 16.50
N THR A 124 -19.27 -3.64 16.08
CA THR A 124 -19.03 -2.20 15.85
C THR A 124 -19.89 -1.65 14.72
N VAL A 125 -20.04 -2.40 13.62
CA VAL A 125 -20.92 -2.00 12.51
C VAL A 125 -22.38 -1.95 12.93
N LYS A 126 -22.85 -2.91 13.75
CA LYS A 126 -24.22 -2.90 14.28
C LYS A 126 -24.49 -1.67 15.14
N ASP A 127 -23.57 -1.30 16.03
CA ASP A 127 -23.73 -0.13 16.90
C ASP A 127 -23.80 1.17 16.09
N ILE A 128 -22.92 1.32 15.09
CA ILE A 128 -22.94 2.46 14.16
C ILE A 128 -24.26 2.48 13.38
N TYR A 129 -24.71 1.34 12.88
CA TYR A 129 -25.97 1.24 12.13
C TYR A 129 -27.17 1.64 12.99
N LEU A 130 -27.24 1.18 14.24
CA LEU A 130 -28.30 1.56 15.18
C LEU A 130 -28.26 3.05 15.51
N LEU A 131 -27.07 3.61 15.73
CA LEU A 131 -26.88 5.04 15.94
C LEU A 131 -27.42 5.85 14.75
N VAL A 132 -27.02 5.52 13.53
CA VAL A 132 -27.47 6.21 12.32
C VAL A 132 -28.98 6.08 12.14
N ARG A 133 -29.54 4.88 12.35
CA ARG A 133 -30.99 4.65 12.26
C ARG A 133 -31.77 5.51 13.26
N SER A 134 -31.28 5.61 14.51
CA SER A 134 -31.90 6.46 15.53
C SER A 134 -31.83 7.95 15.17
N ALA A 135 -30.72 8.40 14.59
CA ALA A 135 -30.55 9.79 14.15
C ALA A 135 -31.48 10.15 12.98
N ILE A 136 -31.65 9.23 12.02
CA ILE A 136 -32.60 9.40 10.90
C ILE A 136 -34.04 9.46 11.44
N ALA A 137 -34.40 8.54 12.35
CA ALA A 137 -35.73 8.54 12.97
C ALA A 137 -36.01 9.87 13.70
N ARG A 138 -35.01 10.39 14.42
CA ARG A 138 -35.11 11.70 15.10
C ARG A 138 -35.36 12.85 14.13
N ARG A 139 -34.62 12.92 13.02
CA ARG A 139 -34.83 13.95 11.98
C ARG A 139 -36.21 13.86 11.35
N ARG A 140 -36.71 12.64 11.10
CA ARG A 140 -38.05 12.44 10.54
C ARG A 140 -39.14 12.94 11.48
N ASN A 141 -39.04 12.60 12.78
CA ASN A 141 -40.00 13.07 13.78
C ASN A 141 -40.00 14.60 13.92
N GLU A 142 -38.82 15.22 13.86
CA GLU A 142 -38.72 16.69 13.90
C GLU A 142 -39.36 17.33 12.67
N SER A 143 -39.13 16.78 11.48
CA SER A 143 -39.78 17.24 10.25
C SER A 143 -41.31 17.13 10.32
N GLN A 144 -41.83 16.01 10.84
CA GLN A 144 -43.28 15.82 11.04
C GLN A 144 -43.86 16.82 12.02
N ARG A 145 -43.19 17.10 13.15
CA ARG A 145 -43.65 18.12 14.11
C ARG A 145 -43.70 19.51 13.49
N ARG A 146 -42.71 19.87 12.67
CA ARG A 146 -42.72 21.14 11.93
C ARG A 146 -43.89 21.19 10.95
N GLN A 147 -44.14 20.12 10.21
CA GLN A 147 -45.28 20.04 9.27
C GLN A 147 -46.62 20.18 9.99
N GLN A 148 -46.80 19.50 11.13
CA GLN A 148 -48.00 19.65 11.96
C GLN A 148 -48.15 21.09 12.45
N TRP A 149 -47.07 21.70 12.93
CA TRP A 149 -47.11 23.09 13.37
C TRP A 149 -47.50 24.04 12.23
N TYR A 150 -46.97 23.85 11.01
CA TYR A 150 -47.37 24.64 9.85
C TYR A 150 -48.83 24.39 9.43
N SER A 151 -49.33 23.16 9.52
CA SER A 151 -50.74 22.88 9.21
C SER A 151 -51.68 23.55 10.20
N ASP A 152 -51.36 23.49 11.49
CA ASP A 152 -52.18 24.10 12.55
C ASP A 152 -52.18 25.63 12.42
N LEU A 153 -51.00 26.21 12.16
CA LEU A 153 -50.86 27.65 11.93
C LEU A 153 -51.62 28.11 10.68
N ARG A 154 -51.60 27.31 9.62
CA ARG A 154 -52.39 27.60 8.41
C ARG A 154 -53.88 27.52 8.68
N GLN A 155 -54.34 26.52 9.43
CA GLN A 155 -55.74 26.40 9.83
C GLN A 155 -56.20 27.63 10.60
N LEU A 156 -55.43 28.05 11.61
CA LEU A 156 -55.70 29.25 12.40
C LEU A 156 -55.85 30.51 11.54
N MET A 157 -54.98 30.72 10.55
CA MET A 157 -55.08 31.86 9.63
C MET A 157 -56.28 31.80 8.69
N THR A 158 -56.75 30.61 8.34
CA THR A 158 -57.90 30.43 7.44
C THR A 158 -59.26 30.42 8.15
N THR A 159 -59.28 30.28 9.48
CA THR A 159 -60.50 30.23 10.30
C THR A 159 -60.93 31.58 10.88
N VAL A 160 -60.24 32.68 10.55
CA VAL A 160 -60.59 34.07 10.91
C VAL A 160 -61.14 34.77 9.69
#